data_AF-A0A4V0XBU8-F1
#
_entry.id   AF-A0A4V0XBU8-F1
#
_cell.length_a   1.000
_cell.length_b   1.000
_cell.length_c   1.000
_cell.angle_alpha   90.00
_cell.angle_beta   90.00
_cell.angle_gamma   90.00
#
_symmetry.space_group_name_H-M   'P 1'
#
loop_
_entity.id
_entity.type
_entity.pdbx_description
1 polymer ?
#
loop_
_entity_poly.entity_id
_entity_poly.type
_entity_poly.pdbx_seq_one_letter_code
_entity_poly.pdbx_strand_id
1 'polypeptide(L)'
;MSIGLPLVAVLLAAGLAGYGGYNAGTENRRHAAATELADDLAEQFEMAQRDFDGGQPLLALQRLEYVERFAPQFAGLAELLARVRAAAQPTANGATATQPPPPATALPSDPAELFAKLQAAYKADDWPSVVQLASALHSSAPDYESSTVGAQLFVGLRNRGMEAINKGSLGPGITWLERADELAPLDADALQLLQWARMYTLANSWWGINWPNAIGQYRELYSIAPYFMDTRVRLREAYAEYGALLIATDACAAQLQFAAALELEVMPELEAQRLAAEQLCVVTATPPVEETPAPAPTLTPAP
;
A
#
# COMPACT_ATOMS: atom_id res chain seq x y z
N MET A 1 11.46 -25.00 71.20
CA MET A 1 10.93 -23.96 70.30
C MET A 1 11.92 -23.74 69.17
N SER A 2 11.71 -24.36 68.01
CA SER A 2 12.55 -24.19 66.82
C SER A 2 11.69 -23.63 65.68
N ILE A 3 11.35 -22.35 65.77
CA ILE A 3 10.52 -21.65 64.77
C ILE A 3 11.39 -21.07 63.62
N GLY A 4 12.72 -21.07 63.76
CA GLY A 4 13.62 -20.46 62.77
C GLY A 4 13.84 -21.27 61.49
N LEU A 5 13.86 -22.60 61.56
CA LEU A 5 14.17 -23.45 60.40
C LEU A 5 13.07 -23.47 59.31
N PRO A 6 11.76 -23.59 59.63
CA PRO A 6 10.73 -23.63 58.59
C PRO A 6 10.55 -22.27 57.90
N LEU A 7 10.77 -21.15 58.61
CA LEU A 7 10.59 -19.81 58.04
C LEU A 7 11.69 -19.49 57.01
N VAL A 8 12.93 -19.91 57.27
CA VAL A 8 14.06 -19.74 56.33
C VAL A 8 13.89 -20.62 55.08
N ALA A 9 13.36 -21.84 55.24
CA ALA A 9 13.09 -22.73 54.11
C ALA A 9 11.99 -22.17 53.18
N VAL A 10 10.93 -21.57 53.74
CA VAL A 10 9.85 -20.93 52.97
C VAL A 10 10.35 -19.70 52.22
N LEU A 11 11.19 -18.86 52.84
CA LEU A 11 11.76 -17.68 52.19
C LEU A 11 12.73 -18.04 51.05
N LEU A 12 13.52 -19.11 51.20
CA LEU A 12 14.39 -19.63 50.13
C LEU A 12 13.59 -20.22 48.96
N ALA A 13 12.51 -20.96 49.25
CA ALA A 13 11.64 -21.50 48.21
C ALA A 13 10.91 -20.39 47.43
N ALA A 14 10.45 -19.33 48.13
CA ALA A 14 9.82 -18.17 47.50
C ALA A 14 10.80 -17.37 46.61
N GLY A 15 12.06 -17.22 47.04
CA GLY A 15 13.11 -16.57 46.23
C GLY A 15 13.48 -17.33 44.97
N LEU A 16 13.58 -18.67 45.05
CA LEU A 16 13.85 -19.54 43.89
C LEU A 16 12.66 -19.58 42.92
N ALA A 17 11.43 -19.60 43.43
CA ALA A 17 10.22 -19.54 42.60
C ALA A 17 10.07 -18.17 41.91
N GLY A 18 10.36 -17.06 42.61
CA GLY A 18 10.33 -15.72 42.05
C GLY A 18 11.39 -15.49 40.96
N TYR A 19 12.62 -15.98 41.16
CA TYR A 19 13.70 -15.90 40.16
C TYR A 19 13.44 -16.81 38.94
N GLY A 20 12.94 -18.03 39.18
CA GLY A 20 12.52 -18.95 38.11
C GLY A 20 11.36 -18.40 37.30
N GLY A 21 10.36 -17.80 37.94
CA GLY A 21 9.23 -17.14 37.28
C GLY A 21 9.59 -15.89 36.50
N TYR A 22 10.54 -15.08 36.99
CA TYR A 22 11.04 -13.90 36.28
C TYR A 22 11.79 -14.28 35.00
N ASN A 23 12.72 -15.25 35.08
CA ASN A 23 13.47 -15.72 33.92
C ASN A 23 12.57 -16.50 32.92
N ALA A 24 11.67 -17.35 33.41
CA ALA A 24 10.70 -18.04 32.57
C ALA A 24 9.73 -17.05 31.90
N GLY A 25 9.30 -16.00 32.60
CA GLY A 25 8.47 -14.94 32.04
C GLY A 25 9.19 -14.07 31.00
N THR A 26 10.49 -13.82 31.15
CA THR A 26 11.29 -13.14 30.10
C THR A 26 11.55 -14.04 28.90
N GLU A 27 11.79 -15.33 29.11
CA GLU A 27 12.00 -16.31 28.04
C GLU A 27 10.71 -16.52 27.25
N ASN A 28 9.56 -16.67 27.94
CA ASN A 28 8.25 -16.85 27.31
C ASN A 28 7.82 -15.60 26.52
N ARG A 29 8.14 -14.39 27.02
CA ARG A 29 7.93 -13.13 26.26
C ARG A 29 8.84 -13.02 25.06
N ARG A 30 10.08 -13.50 25.13
CA ARG A 30 11.00 -13.55 23.98
C ARG A 30 10.53 -14.54 22.92
N HIS A 31 10.06 -15.71 23.33
CA HIS A 31 9.48 -16.69 22.42
C HIS A 31 8.19 -16.17 21.79
N ALA A 32 7.28 -15.59 22.57
CA ALA A 32 6.05 -14.99 22.03
C ALA A 32 6.36 -13.86 21.05
N ALA A 33 7.28 -12.95 21.39
CA ALA A 33 7.69 -11.86 20.49
C ALA A 33 8.42 -12.36 19.23
N ALA A 34 9.17 -13.46 19.32
CA ALA A 34 9.82 -14.08 18.16
C ALA A 34 8.81 -14.77 17.24
N THR A 35 7.76 -15.38 17.79
CA THR A 35 6.65 -15.97 17.02
C THR A 35 5.82 -14.87 16.37
N GLU A 36 5.45 -13.82 17.10
CA GLU A 36 4.68 -12.68 16.58
C GLU A 36 5.42 -11.96 15.44
N LEU A 37 6.73 -11.75 15.60
CA LEU A 37 7.56 -11.21 14.51
C LEU A 37 7.62 -12.17 13.32
N ALA A 38 7.69 -13.49 13.54
CA ALA A 38 7.71 -14.46 12.45
C ALA A 38 6.38 -14.46 11.67
N ASP A 39 5.25 -14.32 12.37
CA ASP A 39 3.92 -14.23 11.78
C ASP A 39 3.75 -12.92 10.98
N ASP A 40 4.16 -11.76 11.54
CA ASP A 40 4.15 -10.47 10.82
C ASP A 40 5.00 -10.54 9.54
N LEU A 41 6.21 -11.08 9.61
CA LEU A 41 7.08 -11.21 8.44
C LEU A 41 6.50 -12.15 7.38
N ALA A 42 5.80 -13.21 7.78
CA ALA A 42 5.10 -14.09 6.85
C ALA A 42 3.92 -13.39 6.16
N GLU A 43 3.13 -12.61 6.91
CA GLU A 43 2.03 -11.82 6.37
C GLU A 43 2.53 -10.75 5.38
N GLN A 44 3.62 -10.03 5.74
CA GLN A 44 4.25 -9.06 4.84
C GLN A 44 4.76 -9.71 3.55
N PHE A 45 5.31 -10.93 3.64
CA PHE A 45 5.75 -11.68 2.47
C PHE A 45 4.59 -12.10 1.56
N GLU A 46 3.50 -12.61 2.13
CA GLU A 46 2.30 -12.96 1.36
C GLU A 46 1.63 -11.74 0.71
N MET A 47 1.53 -10.63 1.45
CA MET A 47 1.01 -9.37 0.91
C MET A 47 1.88 -8.85 -0.23
N ALA A 48 3.21 -8.93 -0.10
CA ALA A 48 4.11 -8.54 -1.18
C ALA A 48 3.90 -9.40 -2.44
N GLN A 49 3.62 -10.69 -2.26
CA GLN A 49 3.29 -11.58 -3.38
C GLN A 49 1.97 -11.18 -4.04
N ARG A 50 0.91 -10.91 -3.27
CA ARG A 50 -0.37 -10.40 -3.79
C ARG A 50 -0.22 -9.05 -4.49
N ASP A 51 0.57 -8.14 -3.93
CA ASP A 51 0.85 -6.83 -4.52
C ASP A 51 1.61 -6.97 -5.84
N PHE A 52 2.57 -7.91 -5.91
CA PHE A 52 3.33 -8.19 -7.13
C PHE A 52 2.46 -8.84 -8.21
N ASP A 53 1.67 -9.85 -7.85
CA ASP A 53 0.72 -10.52 -8.74
C ASP A 53 -0.38 -9.55 -9.21
N GLY A 54 -0.72 -8.56 -8.38
CA GLY A 54 -1.65 -7.46 -8.66
C GLY A 54 -1.04 -6.28 -9.42
N GLY A 55 0.20 -6.39 -9.92
CA GLY A 55 0.83 -5.37 -10.76
C GLY A 55 1.35 -4.14 -10.02
N GLN A 56 1.58 -4.22 -8.71
CA GLN A 56 2.09 -3.14 -7.86
C GLN A 56 3.53 -3.42 -7.37
N PRO A 57 4.53 -3.46 -8.27
CA PRO A 57 5.88 -3.91 -7.92
C PRO A 57 6.60 -2.99 -6.93
N LEU A 58 6.29 -1.68 -6.93
CA LEU A 58 6.88 -0.72 -5.96
C LEU A 58 6.37 -0.98 -4.53
N LEU A 59 5.09 -1.29 -4.36
CA LEU A 59 4.51 -1.60 -3.06
C LEU A 59 5.02 -2.96 -2.54
N ALA A 60 5.08 -3.96 -3.43
CA ALA A 60 5.70 -5.25 -3.13
C ALA A 60 7.17 -5.10 -2.71
N LEU A 61 7.92 -4.20 -3.37
CA LEU A 61 9.33 -3.97 -3.05
C LEU A 61 9.51 -3.46 -1.62
N GLN A 62 8.72 -2.46 -1.22
CA GLN A 62 8.78 -1.89 0.13
C GLN A 62 8.54 -2.95 1.22
N ARG A 63 7.56 -3.84 1.01
CA ARG A 63 7.26 -4.94 1.95
C ARG A 63 8.40 -5.95 2.02
N LEU A 64 8.98 -6.34 0.88
CA LEU A 64 10.07 -7.30 0.86
C LEU A 64 11.37 -6.73 1.43
N GLU A 65 11.62 -5.42 1.30
CA GLU A 65 12.75 -4.75 1.97
C GLU A 65 12.58 -4.73 3.50
N TYR A 66 11.35 -4.63 4.01
CA TYR A 66 11.07 -4.83 5.43
C TYR A 66 11.39 -6.28 5.84
N VAL A 67 10.92 -7.27 5.10
CA VAL A 67 11.22 -8.69 5.38
C VAL A 67 12.73 -8.98 5.31
N GLU A 68 13.45 -8.43 4.33
CA GLU A 68 14.91 -8.55 4.18
C GLU A 68 15.68 -7.98 5.37
N ARG A 69 15.20 -6.88 5.97
CA ARG A 69 15.83 -6.25 7.13
C ARG A 69 15.78 -7.12 8.39
N PHE A 70 14.66 -7.83 8.61
CA PHE A 70 14.41 -8.57 9.85
C PHE A 70 14.63 -10.08 9.71
N ALA A 71 14.43 -10.64 8.52
CA ALA A 71 14.66 -12.04 8.20
C ALA A 71 15.27 -12.20 6.79
N PRO A 72 16.56 -11.90 6.60
CA PRO A 72 17.22 -11.97 5.28
C PRO A 72 17.25 -13.38 4.67
N GLN A 73 17.06 -14.40 5.49
CA GLN A 73 16.99 -15.81 5.09
C GLN A 73 15.56 -16.37 5.05
N PHE A 74 14.54 -15.49 5.04
CA PHE A 74 13.14 -15.89 4.91
C PHE A 74 12.92 -16.69 3.62
N ALA A 75 12.18 -17.80 3.71
CA ALA A 75 12.01 -18.72 2.59
C ALA A 75 11.31 -18.03 1.40
N GLY A 76 11.88 -18.12 0.21
CA GLY A 76 11.33 -17.49 -1.00
C GLY A 76 11.62 -15.98 -1.13
N LEU A 77 12.17 -15.32 -0.10
CA LEU A 77 12.50 -13.89 -0.12
C LEU A 77 13.44 -13.53 -1.26
N ALA A 78 14.60 -14.19 -1.36
CA ALA A 78 15.60 -13.86 -2.37
C ALA A 78 15.05 -13.97 -3.80
N GLU A 79 14.21 -14.97 -4.06
CA GLU A 79 13.61 -15.18 -5.38
C GLU A 79 12.56 -14.11 -5.68
N LEU A 80 11.59 -13.89 -4.78
CA LEU A 80 10.53 -12.93 -4.99
C LEU A 80 11.08 -11.49 -5.04
N LEU A 81 12.00 -11.13 -4.15
CA LEU A 81 12.63 -9.81 -4.10
C LEU A 81 13.46 -9.54 -5.38
N ALA A 82 14.11 -10.54 -5.97
CA ALA A 82 14.77 -10.38 -7.27
C ALA A 82 13.77 -10.11 -8.41
N ARG A 83 12.64 -10.84 -8.46
CA ARG A 83 11.57 -10.62 -9.45
C ARG A 83 10.91 -9.25 -9.28
N VAL A 84 10.62 -8.87 -8.04
CA VAL A 84 10.00 -7.61 -7.68
C VAL A 84 10.94 -6.45 -7.97
N ARG A 85 12.22 -6.51 -7.61
CA ARG A 85 13.22 -5.50 -7.99
C ARG A 85 13.26 -5.34 -9.51
N ALA A 86 13.37 -6.43 -10.27
CA ALA A 86 13.38 -6.37 -11.73
C ALA A 86 12.13 -5.67 -12.33
N ALA A 87 10.97 -5.79 -11.69
CA ALA A 87 9.73 -5.12 -12.09
C ALA A 87 9.52 -3.72 -11.48
N ALA A 88 10.15 -3.44 -10.33
CA ALA A 88 10.10 -2.18 -9.60
C ALA A 88 11.21 -1.21 -10.02
N GLN A 89 12.22 -1.71 -10.73
CA GLN A 89 13.15 -0.89 -11.48
C GLN A 89 12.32 0.09 -12.34
N PRO A 90 12.74 1.36 -12.48
CA PRO A 90 12.19 2.25 -13.49
C PRO A 90 12.64 1.74 -14.86
N THR A 91 12.15 0.59 -15.28
CA THR A 91 12.32 0.06 -16.61
C THR A 91 11.27 0.72 -17.47
N ALA A 92 11.77 1.55 -18.38
CA ALA A 92 11.23 1.52 -19.72
C ALA A 92 10.98 0.04 -20.09
N ASN A 93 9.72 -0.27 -20.38
CA ASN A 93 9.22 -1.51 -20.99
C ASN A 93 8.80 -2.62 -20.01
N GLY A 94 7.48 -2.81 -19.93
CA GLY A 94 6.92 -4.15 -19.90
C GLY A 94 7.16 -4.80 -21.27
N ALA A 95 7.96 -5.87 -21.27
CA ALA A 95 7.98 -6.85 -22.33
C ALA A 95 8.39 -8.19 -21.71
N THR A 96 7.54 -9.19 -21.92
CA THR A 96 7.82 -10.60 -21.75
C THR A 96 9.23 -10.91 -22.25
N ALA A 97 10.12 -11.37 -21.36
CA ALA A 97 11.47 -11.76 -21.74
C ALA A 97 11.43 -13.07 -22.52
N THR A 98 11.42 -12.99 -23.85
CA THR A 98 11.87 -14.10 -24.72
C THR A 98 12.63 -13.61 -25.95
N GLN A 99 13.10 -12.36 -25.96
CA GLN A 99 13.97 -11.86 -27.01
C GLN A 99 15.12 -11.08 -26.39
N PRO A 100 16.40 -11.39 -26.73
CA PRO A 100 17.50 -10.50 -26.41
C PRO A 100 17.13 -9.08 -26.87
N PRO A 101 17.37 -8.04 -26.06
CA PRO A 101 17.11 -6.68 -26.51
C PRO A 101 17.85 -6.48 -27.85
N PRO A 102 17.19 -5.94 -28.88
CA PRO A 102 17.91 -5.57 -30.10
C PRO A 102 19.09 -4.68 -29.68
N PRO A 103 20.28 -4.86 -30.28
CA PRO A 103 21.42 -4.04 -29.93
C PRO A 103 21.00 -2.57 -30.01
N ALA A 104 21.18 -1.84 -28.91
CA ALA A 104 20.89 -0.42 -28.85
C ALA A 104 21.65 0.24 -30.00
N THR A 105 20.91 0.66 -31.03
CA THR A 105 21.54 1.32 -32.17
C THR A 105 22.08 2.62 -31.62
N ALA A 106 23.40 2.79 -31.64
CA ALA A 106 24.02 4.00 -31.14
C ALA A 106 23.36 5.21 -31.81
N LEU A 107 22.91 6.15 -30.99
CA LEU A 107 22.39 7.42 -31.49
C LEU A 107 23.50 8.12 -32.29
N PRO A 108 23.18 8.77 -33.43
CA PRO A 108 24.14 9.58 -34.14
C PRO A 108 24.75 10.64 -33.21
N SER A 109 26.03 10.95 -33.40
CA SER A 109 26.67 12.07 -32.70
C SER A 109 26.43 13.41 -33.39
N ASP A 110 26.04 13.40 -34.68
CA ASP A 110 25.75 14.60 -35.45
C ASP A 110 24.37 15.20 -35.04
N PRO A 111 24.33 16.46 -34.56
CA PRO A 111 23.08 17.13 -34.18
C PRO A 111 22.07 17.23 -35.33
N ALA A 112 22.53 17.39 -36.59
CA ALA A 112 21.62 17.51 -37.73
C ALA A 112 20.89 16.18 -38.02
N GLU A 113 21.61 15.06 -37.96
CA GLU A 113 21.01 13.73 -38.10
C GLU A 113 20.06 13.41 -36.93
N LEU A 114 20.44 13.73 -35.69
CA LEU A 114 19.57 13.59 -34.52
C LEU A 114 18.27 14.39 -34.67
N PHE A 115 18.37 15.64 -35.11
CA PHE A 115 17.21 16.49 -35.32
C PHE A 115 16.31 15.98 -36.44
N ALA A 116 16.87 15.50 -37.55
CA ALA A 116 16.08 14.87 -38.61
C ALA A 116 15.30 13.63 -38.11
N LYS A 117 15.93 12.80 -37.27
CA LYS A 117 15.25 11.65 -36.62
C LYS A 117 14.17 12.11 -35.64
N LEU A 118 14.43 13.16 -34.85
CA LEU A 118 13.44 13.74 -33.95
C LEU A 118 12.21 14.23 -34.73
N GLN A 119 12.41 14.94 -35.85
CA GLN A 119 11.30 15.39 -36.69
C GLN A 119 10.49 14.21 -37.27
N ALA A 120 11.15 13.11 -37.64
CA ALA A 120 10.47 11.92 -38.11
C ALA A 120 9.65 11.24 -36.99
N ALA A 121 10.23 11.07 -35.80
CA ALA A 121 9.55 10.50 -34.64
C ALA A 121 8.35 11.36 -34.22
N TYR A 122 8.51 12.69 -34.21
CA TYR A 122 7.46 13.63 -33.85
C TYR A 122 6.28 13.57 -34.83
N LYS A 123 6.55 13.44 -36.14
CA LYS A 123 5.49 13.26 -37.15
C LYS A 123 4.77 11.90 -37.06
N ALA A 124 5.41 10.92 -36.45
CA ALA A 124 4.87 9.57 -36.28
C ALA A 124 4.18 9.39 -34.92
N ASP A 125 4.08 10.44 -34.09
CA ASP A 125 3.59 10.39 -32.72
C ASP A 125 4.34 9.36 -31.85
N ASP A 126 5.60 9.06 -32.19
CA ASP A 126 6.46 8.15 -31.42
C ASP A 126 7.07 8.90 -30.23
N TRP A 127 6.24 9.16 -29.22
CA TRP A 127 6.63 9.86 -28.00
C TRP A 127 7.85 9.26 -27.27
N PRO A 128 8.01 7.91 -27.15
CA PRO A 128 9.26 7.33 -26.65
C PRO A 128 10.49 7.84 -27.40
N SER A 129 10.48 7.79 -28.73
CA SER A 129 11.61 8.23 -29.55
C SER A 129 11.79 9.73 -29.51
N VAL A 130 10.70 10.52 -29.49
CA VAL A 130 10.75 11.99 -29.34
C VAL A 130 11.49 12.38 -28.05
N VAL A 131 11.10 11.81 -26.90
CA VAL A 131 11.73 12.11 -25.61
C VAL A 131 13.21 11.74 -25.63
N GLN A 132 13.55 10.56 -26.17
CA GLN A 132 14.94 10.10 -26.24
C GLN A 132 15.80 11.04 -27.12
N LEU A 133 15.35 11.32 -28.34
CA LEU A 133 16.09 12.12 -29.32
C LEU A 133 16.20 13.59 -28.90
N ALA A 134 15.11 14.18 -28.39
CA ALA A 134 15.11 15.56 -27.93
C ALA A 134 15.95 15.74 -26.66
N SER A 135 15.93 14.78 -25.71
CA SER A 135 16.81 14.80 -24.54
C SER A 135 18.29 14.66 -24.92
N ALA A 136 18.59 13.82 -25.92
CA ALA A 136 19.94 13.67 -26.45
C ALA A 136 20.44 14.98 -27.06
N LEU A 137 19.65 15.63 -27.92
CA LEU A 137 19.97 16.94 -28.50
C LEU A 137 20.15 18.02 -27.43
N HIS A 138 19.24 18.09 -26.46
CA HIS A 138 19.33 19.05 -25.36
C HIS A 138 20.63 18.88 -24.55
N SER A 139 21.11 17.64 -24.41
CA SER A 139 22.32 17.34 -23.65
C SER A 139 23.61 17.52 -24.46
N SER A 140 23.62 17.12 -25.74
CA SER A 140 24.83 17.10 -26.58
C SER A 140 25.05 18.38 -27.38
N ALA A 141 23.97 19.10 -27.75
CA ALA A 141 23.99 20.28 -28.59
C ALA A 141 22.90 21.29 -28.15
N PRO A 142 23.02 21.90 -26.95
CA PRO A 142 21.95 22.68 -26.32
C PRO A 142 21.48 23.90 -27.14
N ASP A 143 22.33 24.47 -27.99
CA ASP A 143 22.00 25.63 -28.84
C ASP A 143 21.34 25.24 -30.18
N TYR A 144 21.40 23.97 -30.57
CA TYR A 144 20.93 23.51 -31.88
C TYR A 144 19.41 23.42 -31.91
N GLU A 145 18.76 24.29 -32.70
CA GLU A 145 17.29 24.33 -32.85
C GLU A 145 16.55 24.32 -31.50
N SER A 146 17.15 24.95 -30.49
CA SER A 146 16.82 24.77 -29.07
C SER A 146 15.34 25.02 -28.74
N SER A 147 14.72 26.02 -29.37
CA SER A 147 13.29 26.31 -29.23
C SER A 147 12.42 25.16 -29.74
N THR A 148 12.74 24.60 -30.90
CA THR A 148 11.98 23.49 -31.51
C THR A 148 12.19 22.21 -30.72
N VAL A 149 13.43 21.90 -30.35
CA VAL A 149 13.78 20.73 -29.55
C VAL A 149 13.09 20.76 -28.18
N GLY A 150 13.11 21.91 -27.50
CA GLY A 150 12.42 22.10 -26.22
C GLY A 150 10.91 21.91 -26.32
N ALA A 151 10.28 22.51 -27.34
CA ALA A 151 8.84 22.35 -27.59
C ALA A 151 8.46 20.88 -27.87
N GLN A 152 9.26 20.17 -28.67
CA GLN A 152 9.02 18.76 -28.97
C GLN A 152 9.29 17.85 -27.77
N LEU A 153 10.29 18.17 -26.94
CA LEU A 153 10.54 17.46 -25.68
C LEU A 153 9.35 17.59 -24.73
N PHE A 154 8.80 18.80 -24.58
CA PHE A 154 7.59 19.05 -23.77
C PHE A 154 6.41 18.19 -24.26
N VAL A 155 6.09 18.24 -25.56
CA VAL A 155 4.98 17.46 -26.14
C VAL A 155 5.22 15.95 -25.98
N GLY A 156 6.44 15.48 -26.22
CA GLY A 156 6.81 14.07 -26.05
C GLY A 156 6.64 13.59 -24.62
N LEU A 157 7.14 14.35 -23.63
CA LEU A 157 7.00 14.03 -22.21
C LEU A 157 5.53 14.04 -21.77
N ARG A 158 4.77 15.07 -22.17
CA ARG A 158 3.34 15.20 -21.88
C ARG A 158 2.56 13.98 -22.38
N ASN A 159 2.66 13.67 -23.67
CA ASN A 159 1.88 12.59 -24.28
C ASN A 159 2.32 11.22 -23.75
N ARG A 160 3.63 10.99 -23.59
CA ARG A 160 4.16 9.77 -22.98
C ARG A 160 3.68 9.60 -21.54
N GLY A 161 3.66 10.67 -20.75
CA GLY A 161 3.19 10.66 -19.38
C GLY A 161 1.72 10.28 -19.28
N MET A 162 0.87 10.89 -20.11
CA MET A 162 -0.55 10.56 -20.17
C MET A 162 -0.80 9.10 -20.60
N GLU A 163 -0.13 8.64 -21.67
CA GLU A 163 -0.25 7.26 -22.12
C GLU A 163 0.17 6.25 -21.06
N ALA A 164 1.24 6.55 -20.33
CA ALA A 164 1.74 5.69 -19.27
C ALA A 164 0.74 5.57 -18.12
N ILE A 165 0.19 6.70 -17.65
CA ILE A 165 -0.84 6.68 -16.61
C ILE A 165 -2.05 5.88 -17.08
N ASN A 166 -2.56 6.15 -18.29
CA ASN A 166 -3.74 5.45 -18.82
C ASN A 166 -3.54 3.94 -18.99
N LYS A 167 -2.29 3.48 -19.14
CA LYS A 167 -1.91 2.06 -19.20
C LYS A 167 -1.58 1.45 -17.83
N GLY A 168 -1.74 2.20 -16.74
CA GLY A 168 -1.47 1.76 -15.36
C GLY A 168 -0.02 1.97 -14.89
N SER A 169 0.87 2.50 -15.73
CA SER A 169 2.26 2.84 -15.36
C SER A 169 2.32 4.22 -14.69
N LEU A 170 1.78 4.32 -13.48
CA LEU A 170 1.60 5.57 -12.75
C LEU A 170 2.93 6.28 -12.43
N GLY A 171 3.89 5.57 -11.83
CA GLY A 171 5.18 6.17 -11.43
C GLY A 171 5.93 6.81 -12.61
N PRO A 172 6.22 6.07 -13.69
CA PRO A 172 6.84 6.66 -14.88
C PRO A 172 6.00 7.79 -15.49
N GLY A 173 4.68 7.62 -15.54
CA GLY A 173 3.78 8.63 -16.09
C GLY A 173 3.77 9.95 -15.31
N ILE A 174 3.74 9.88 -13.99
CA ILE A 174 3.87 11.02 -13.07
C ILE A 174 5.19 11.75 -13.34
N THR A 175 6.31 11.02 -13.35
CA THR A 175 7.65 11.59 -13.59
C THR A 175 7.73 12.32 -14.93
N TRP A 176 7.18 11.75 -16.01
CA TRP A 176 7.20 12.40 -17.32
C TRP A 176 6.33 13.65 -17.37
N LEU A 177 5.15 13.65 -16.74
CA LEU A 177 4.30 14.84 -16.65
C LEU A 177 4.93 15.94 -15.79
N GLU A 178 5.56 15.59 -14.67
CA GLU A 178 6.31 16.54 -13.84
C GLU A 178 7.45 17.19 -14.60
N ARG A 179 8.22 16.38 -15.34
CA ARG A 179 9.30 16.90 -16.18
C ARG A 179 8.79 17.76 -17.34
N ALA A 180 7.60 17.48 -17.88
CA ALA A 180 6.97 18.36 -18.86
C ALA A 180 6.58 19.70 -18.22
N ASP A 181 6.00 19.68 -17.02
CA ASP A 181 5.58 20.89 -16.28
C ASP A 181 6.76 21.81 -15.92
N GLU A 182 7.94 21.24 -15.70
CA GLU A 182 9.19 22.00 -15.53
C GLU A 182 9.62 22.76 -16.79
N LEU A 183 9.24 22.29 -17.98
CA LEU A 183 9.59 22.92 -19.27
C LEU A 183 8.56 23.97 -19.69
N ALA A 184 7.28 23.67 -19.53
CA ALA A 184 6.17 24.56 -19.81
C ALA A 184 4.92 24.11 -19.04
N PRO A 185 3.95 25.00 -18.73
CA PRO A 185 2.74 24.61 -18.03
C PRO A 185 1.97 23.50 -18.75
N LEU A 186 1.57 22.48 -18.01
CA LEU A 186 0.64 21.45 -18.52
C LEU A 186 -0.73 22.07 -18.83
N ASP A 187 -1.38 21.56 -19.88
CA ASP A 187 -2.80 21.80 -20.09
C ASP A 187 -3.67 21.07 -19.05
N ALA A 188 -4.95 21.43 -19.01
CA ALA A 188 -5.89 20.97 -18.00
C ALA A 188 -6.00 19.44 -17.93
N ASP A 189 -5.98 18.73 -19.06
CA ASP A 189 -6.17 17.28 -19.10
C ASP A 189 -4.96 16.57 -18.49
N ALA A 190 -3.75 16.96 -18.90
CA ALA A 190 -2.51 16.38 -18.38
C ALA A 190 -2.33 16.70 -16.88
N LEU A 191 -2.63 17.94 -16.47
CA LEU A 191 -2.55 18.36 -15.07
C LEU A 191 -3.54 17.58 -14.19
N GLN A 192 -4.78 17.44 -14.64
CA GLN A 192 -5.81 16.68 -13.91
C GLN A 192 -5.42 15.20 -13.76
N LEU A 193 -4.93 14.59 -14.85
CA LEU A 193 -4.46 13.20 -14.83
C LEU A 193 -3.28 12.99 -13.88
N LEU A 194 -2.32 13.93 -13.85
CA LEU A 194 -1.20 13.94 -12.92
C LEU A 194 -1.68 13.98 -11.46
N GLN A 195 -2.66 14.84 -11.15
CA GLN A 195 -3.22 14.95 -9.80
C GLN A 195 -3.89 13.64 -9.37
N TRP A 196 -4.73 13.06 -10.21
CA TRP A 196 -5.40 11.78 -9.94
C TRP A 196 -4.39 10.64 -9.71
N ALA A 197 -3.37 10.54 -10.56
CA ALA A 197 -2.31 9.55 -10.42
C ALA A 197 -1.56 9.69 -9.08
N ARG A 198 -1.21 10.93 -8.69
CA ARG A 198 -0.56 11.20 -7.39
C ARG A 198 -1.44 10.81 -6.20
N MET A 199 -2.74 11.15 -6.22
CA MET A 199 -3.67 10.77 -5.15
C MET A 199 -3.81 9.24 -5.05
N TYR A 200 -3.93 8.55 -6.18
CA TYR A 200 -4.02 7.10 -6.21
C TYR A 200 -2.74 6.44 -5.68
N THR A 201 -1.56 6.91 -6.10
CA THR A 201 -0.28 6.42 -5.58
C THR A 201 -0.13 6.69 -4.08
N LEU A 202 -0.57 7.85 -3.59
CA LEU A 202 -0.57 8.17 -2.16
C LEU A 202 -1.52 7.25 -1.38
N ALA A 203 -2.72 6.98 -1.88
CA ALA A 203 -3.66 6.06 -1.27
C ALA A 203 -3.05 4.64 -1.14
N ASN A 204 -2.39 4.16 -2.20
CA ASN A 204 -1.68 2.88 -2.17
C ASN A 204 -0.53 2.82 -1.18
N SER A 205 0.19 3.91 -0.95
CA SER A 205 1.28 3.93 0.03
C SER A 205 0.81 3.67 1.47
N TRP A 206 -0.48 3.85 1.76
CA TRP A 206 -1.10 3.57 3.05
C TRP A 206 -1.72 2.18 3.14
N TRP A 207 -1.82 1.44 2.03
CA TRP A 207 -2.52 0.16 1.97
C TRP A 207 -1.92 -0.88 2.91
N GLY A 208 -2.74 -1.50 3.76
CA GLY A 208 -2.29 -2.46 4.76
C GLY A 208 -1.36 -1.88 5.85
N ILE A 209 -1.15 -0.56 5.88
CA ILE A 209 -0.33 0.12 6.89
C ILE A 209 -1.21 1.03 7.76
N ASN A 210 -2.04 1.86 7.11
CA ASN A 210 -2.96 2.77 7.78
C ASN A 210 -4.25 2.89 6.97
N TRP A 211 -5.23 2.06 7.31
CA TRP A 211 -6.50 2.03 6.60
C TRP A 211 -7.28 3.36 6.62
N PRO A 212 -7.39 4.09 7.75
CA PRO A 212 -8.02 5.42 7.74
C PRO A 212 -7.42 6.38 6.72
N ASN A 213 -6.09 6.42 6.60
CA ASN A 213 -5.41 7.26 5.60
C ASN A 213 -5.67 6.76 4.18
N ALA A 214 -5.56 5.45 3.93
CA ALA A 214 -5.85 4.87 2.62
C ALA A 214 -7.29 5.18 2.16
N ILE A 215 -8.28 4.92 3.02
CA ILE A 215 -9.70 5.22 2.79
C ILE A 215 -9.90 6.70 2.54
N GLY A 216 -9.25 7.58 3.34
CA GLY A 216 -9.37 9.02 3.18
C GLY A 216 -8.96 9.49 1.78
N GLN A 217 -7.80 9.04 1.31
CA GLN A 217 -7.26 9.37 -0.02
C GLN A 217 -8.12 8.77 -1.14
N TYR A 218 -8.52 7.49 -1.01
CA TYR A 218 -9.37 6.85 -1.99
C TYR A 218 -10.77 7.47 -2.09
N ARG A 219 -11.35 7.91 -0.97
CA ARG A 219 -12.65 8.58 -0.94
C ARG A 219 -12.59 9.94 -1.62
N GLU A 220 -11.53 10.70 -1.38
CA GLU A 220 -11.29 11.97 -2.07
C GLU A 220 -11.19 11.75 -3.58
N LEU A 221 -10.33 10.82 -4.00
CA LEU A 221 -10.18 10.47 -5.41
C LEU A 221 -11.50 9.97 -6.03
N TYR A 222 -12.25 9.12 -5.33
CA TYR A 222 -13.54 8.61 -5.80
C TYR A 222 -14.56 9.72 -6.04
N SER A 223 -14.53 10.79 -5.23
CA SER A 223 -15.48 11.91 -5.36
C SER A 223 -15.28 12.74 -6.63
N ILE A 224 -14.05 12.77 -7.17
CA ILE A 224 -13.69 13.58 -8.35
C ILE A 224 -13.38 12.75 -9.60
N ALA A 225 -12.97 11.49 -9.43
CA ALA A 225 -12.55 10.60 -10.51
C ALA A 225 -12.90 9.13 -10.18
N PRO A 226 -14.20 8.79 -10.05
CA PRO A 226 -14.65 7.47 -9.59
C PRO A 226 -14.21 6.30 -10.48
N TYR A 227 -13.90 6.58 -11.75
CA TYR A 227 -13.47 5.61 -12.76
C TYR A 227 -11.96 5.66 -13.06
N PHE A 228 -11.20 6.46 -12.31
CA PHE A 228 -9.76 6.46 -12.47
C PHE A 228 -9.20 5.14 -11.91
N MET A 229 -8.61 4.32 -12.80
CA MET A 229 -8.15 2.98 -12.46
C MET A 229 -9.27 2.16 -11.79
N ASP A 230 -8.94 1.42 -10.73
CA ASP A 230 -9.83 0.62 -9.89
C ASP A 230 -10.21 1.35 -8.59
N THR A 231 -10.18 2.69 -8.54
CA THR A 231 -10.43 3.50 -7.33
C THR A 231 -11.67 3.06 -6.54
N ARG A 232 -12.81 2.84 -7.21
CA ARG A 232 -14.05 2.37 -6.54
C ARG A 232 -13.85 1.03 -5.85
N VAL A 233 -13.19 0.09 -6.54
CA VAL A 233 -12.92 -1.27 -6.07
C VAL A 233 -11.97 -1.20 -4.87
N ARG A 234 -10.88 -0.44 -4.99
CA ARG A 234 -9.90 -0.24 -3.91
C ARG A 234 -10.50 0.41 -2.68
N LEU A 235 -11.38 1.40 -2.85
CA LEU A 235 -12.07 2.03 -1.73
C LEU A 235 -12.99 1.03 -1.00
N ARG A 236 -13.75 0.22 -1.73
CA ARG A 236 -14.60 -0.84 -1.16
C ARG A 236 -13.77 -1.84 -0.37
N GLU A 237 -12.67 -2.31 -0.94
CA GLU A 237 -11.77 -3.27 -0.31
C GLU A 237 -11.11 -2.67 0.94
N ALA A 238 -10.64 -1.42 0.88
CA ALA A 238 -10.07 -0.76 2.05
C ALA A 238 -11.07 -0.66 3.21
N TYR A 239 -12.34 -0.35 2.93
CA TYR A 239 -13.40 -0.41 3.93
C TYR A 239 -13.60 -1.81 4.49
N ALA A 240 -13.67 -2.83 3.63
CA ALA A 240 -13.86 -4.22 4.06
C ALA A 240 -12.72 -4.74 4.94
N GLU A 241 -11.47 -4.54 4.52
CA GLU A 241 -10.27 -4.93 5.26
C GLU A 241 -10.18 -4.20 6.61
N TYR A 242 -10.48 -2.89 6.62
CA TYR A 242 -10.48 -2.14 7.87
C TYR A 242 -11.57 -2.62 8.83
N GLY A 243 -12.76 -2.88 8.32
CA GLY A 243 -13.86 -3.45 9.10
C GLY A 243 -13.48 -4.80 9.70
N ALA A 244 -12.82 -5.68 8.93
CA ALA A 244 -12.36 -6.98 9.39
C ALA A 244 -11.35 -6.86 10.55
N LEU A 245 -10.42 -5.90 10.49
CA LEU A 245 -9.47 -5.65 11.59
C LEU A 245 -10.15 -5.10 12.86
N LEU A 246 -11.19 -4.28 12.68
CA LEU A 246 -11.92 -3.69 13.80
C LEU A 246 -12.86 -4.69 14.49
N ILE A 247 -13.30 -5.76 13.82
CA ILE A 247 -14.40 -6.60 14.34
C ILE A 247 -14.16 -7.16 15.74
N ALA A 248 -12.90 -7.45 16.09
CA ALA A 248 -12.52 -7.99 17.39
C ALA A 248 -12.37 -6.93 18.49
N THR A 249 -12.17 -5.67 18.12
CA THR A 249 -11.81 -4.59 19.07
C THR A 249 -12.89 -3.51 19.17
N ASP A 250 -13.53 -3.17 18.05
CA ASP A 250 -14.63 -2.22 17.92
C ASP A 250 -15.60 -2.68 16.82
N ALA A 251 -16.48 -3.63 17.19
CA ALA A 251 -17.46 -4.19 16.27
C ALA A 251 -18.46 -3.16 15.72
N CYS A 252 -18.75 -2.09 16.49
CA CYS A 252 -19.61 -1.01 16.03
C CYS A 252 -18.95 -0.20 14.91
N ALA A 253 -17.66 0.17 15.07
CA ALA A 253 -16.90 0.81 14.01
C ALA A 253 -16.73 -0.11 12.79
N ALA A 254 -16.51 -1.41 13.00
CA ALA A 254 -16.45 -2.41 11.94
C ALA A 254 -17.72 -2.43 11.08
N GLN A 255 -18.89 -2.45 11.72
CA GLN A 255 -20.19 -2.40 11.04
C GLN A 255 -20.29 -1.18 10.11
N LEU A 256 -19.84 0.00 10.56
CA LEU A 256 -19.85 1.21 9.75
C LEU A 256 -18.93 1.08 8.52
N GLN A 257 -17.76 0.45 8.65
CA GLN A 257 -16.87 0.22 7.50
C GLN A 257 -17.53 -0.72 6.48
N PHE A 258 -18.11 -1.84 6.92
CA PHE A 258 -18.80 -2.76 6.00
C PHE A 258 -20.01 -2.10 5.31
N ALA A 259 -20.78 -1.28 6.04
CA ALA A 259 -21.87 -0.50 5.45
C ALA A 259 -21.35 0.45 4.36
N ALA A 260 -20.26 1.17 4.60
CA ALA A 260 -19.64 2.05 3.60
C ALA A 260 -19.11 1.27 2.38
N ALA A 261 -18.59 0.06 2.57
CA ALA A 261 -18.20 -0.81 1.46
C ALA A 261 -19.42 -1.21 0.59
N LEU A 262 -20.56 -1.52 1.22
CA LEU A 262 -21.80 -1.91 0.55
C LEU A 262 -22.47 -0.77 -0.22
N GLU A 263 -22.25 0.49 0.18
CA GLU A 263 -22.66 1.66 -0.61
C GLU A 263 -21.93 1.74 -1.96
N LEU A 264 -20.70 1.21 -2.04
CA LEU A 264 -19.93 1.16 -3.27
C LEU A 264 -20.29 -0.04 -4.13
N GLU A 265 -20.57 -1.20 -3.53
CA GLU A 265 -21.05 -2.37 -4.26
C GLU A 265 -21.70 -3.35 -3.30
N VAL A 266 -22.92 -3.79 -3.62
CA VAL A 266 -23.63 -4.77 -2.81
C VAL A 266 -23.03 -6.15 -3.07
N MET A 267 -22.43 -6.73 -2.04
CA MET A 267 -21.83 -8.07 -2.07
C MET A 267 -22.40 -8.92 -0.92
N PRO A 268 -22.95 -10.12 -1.17
CA PRO A 268 -23.56 -10.96 -0.13
C PRO A 268 -22.62 -11.27 1.05
N GLU A 269 -21.33 -11.39 0.76
CA GLU A 269 -20.28 -11.71 1.71
C GLU A 269 -20.04 -10.53 2.67
N LEU A 270 -20.01 -9.30 2.13
CA LEU A 270 -19.91 -8.08 2.93
C LEU A 270 -21.17 -7.82 3.76
N GLU A 271 -22.35 -8.15 3.22
CA GLU A 271 -23.62 -8.03 3.97
C GLU A 271 -23.64 -8.98 5.18
N ALA A 272 -23.14 -10.21 5.00
CA ALA A 272 -22.99 -11.16 6.10
C ALA A 272 -22.01 -10.64 7.18
N GLN A 273 -20.88 -10.04 6.77
CA GLN A 273 -19.91 -9.44 7.69
C GLN A 273 -20.50 -8.24 8.43
N ARG A 274 -21.24 -7.36 7.74
CA ARG A 274 -21.96 -6.23 8.34
C ARG A 274 -22.93 -6.69 9.43
N LEU A 275 -23.74 -7.70 9.14
CA LEU A 275 -24.71 -8.27 10.08
C LEU A 275 -24.02 -8.93 11.28
N ALA A 276 -22.90 -9.63 11.07
CA ALA A 276 -22.13 -10.21 12.16
C ALA A 276 -21.54 -9.14 13.08
N ALA A 277 -20.97 -8.07 12.52
CA ALA A 277 -20.47 -6.93 13.27
C ALA A 277 -21.58 -6.21 14.05
N GLU A 278 -22.78 -6.05 13.47
CA GLU A 278 -23.95 -5.49 14.13
C GLU A 278 -24.35 -6.30 15.38
N GLN A 279 -24.37 -7.63 15.30
CA GLN A 279 -24.67 -8.49 16.45
C GLN A 279 -23.64 -8.33 17.58
N LEU A 280 -22.35 -8.30 17.24
CA LEU A 280 -21.28 -8.11 18.21
C LEU A 280 -21.31 -6.72 18.86
N CYS A 281 -21.66 -5.69 18.08
CA CYS A 281 -21.81 -4.32 18.58
C CYS A 281 -22.86 -4.23 19.71
N VAL A 282 -24.03 -4.86 19.55
CA VAL A 282 -25.10 -4.83 20.57
C VAL A 282 -24.67 -5.51 21.88
N VAL A 283 -23.85 -6.57 21.82
CA VAL A 283 -23.36 -7.29 23.02
C VAL A 283 -22.39 -6.42 23.83
N THR A 284 -21.54 -5.62 23.18
CA THR A 284 -20.58 -4.74 23.87
C THR A 284 -21.23 -3.54 24.60
N ALA A 285 -22.49 -3.23 24.30
CA ALA A 285 -23.22 -2.10 24.91
C ALA A 285 -23.89 -2.42 26.25
N THR A 286 -23.85 -3.67 26.74
CA THR A 286 -24.59 -4.10 27.94
C THR A 286 -23.64 -4.56 29.05
N PRO A 287 -23.40 -3.79 30.14
CA PRO A 287 -22.91 -4.40 31.37
C PRO A 287 -24.04 -5.27 31.95
N PRO A 288 -23.76 -6.44 32.55
CA PRO A 288 -24.80 -7.20 33.24
C PRO A 288 -25.28 -6.33 34.42
N VAL A 289 -26.54 -5.88 34.33
CA VAL A 289 -27.24 -5.36 35.51
C VAL A 289 -27.44 -6.58 36.42
N GLU A 290 -26.65 -6.65 37.48
CA GLU A 290 -26.91 -7.56 38.59
C GLU A 290 -28.22 -7.09 39.22
N GLU A 291 -29.32 -7.77 38.87
CA GLU A 291 -30.62 -7.55 39.51
C GLU A 291 -30.48 -7.84 41.00
N THR A 292 -30.36 -6.79 41.80
CA THR A 292 -30.47 -6.89 43.25
C THR A 292 -31.90 -7.36 43.55
N PRO A 293 -32.09 -8.49 44.28
CA PRO A 293 -33.43 -8.98 44.58
C PRO A 293 -34.22 -7.93 45.36
N ALA A 294 -35.39 -7.56 44.85
CA ALA A 294 -36.31 -6.67 45.54
C ALA A 294 -36.72 -7.30 46.89
N PRO A 295 -36.73 -6.54 48.00
CA PRO A 295 -37.16 -7.05 49.29
C PRO A 295 -38.64 -7.43 49.25
N ALA A 296 -38.95 -8.64 49.74
CA ALA A 296 -40.30 -9.19 49.78
C ALA A 296 -41.25 -8.29 50.62
N PRO A 297 -42.49 -8.04 50.18
CA PRO A 297 -43.44 -7.23 50.93
C PRO A 297 -43.87 -7.96 52.20
N THR A 298 -43.68 -7.30 53.35
CA THR A 298 -44.17 -7.79 54.63
C THR A 298 -45.68 -7.52 54.72
N LEU A 299 -46.48 -8.58 54.76
CA LEU A 299 -47.93 -8.48 54.94
C LEU A 299 -48.23 -8.02 56.37
N THR A 300 -48.91 -6.88 56.49
CA THR A 300 -49.44 -6.37 57.77
C THR A 300 -50.82 -7.01 58.01
N PRO A 301 -51.09 -7.63 59.17
CA PRO A 301 -52.41 -8.17 59.46
C PRO A 301 -53.39 -7.04 59.80
N ALA A 302 -54.59 -7.10 59.21
CA ALA A 302 -55.70 -6.17 59.46
C ALA A 302 -56.46 -6.55 60.76
N PRO A 303 -57.08 -5.58 61.45
CA PRO A 303 -57.78 -5.77 62.73
C PRO A 303 -59.12 -6.51 62.60
#